data_AF-A0A3D1EQS7-F1
#
_entry.id   AF-A0A3D1EQS7-F1
#
_cell.length_a   1.000
_cell.length_b   1.000
_cell.length_c   1.000
_cell.angle_alpha   90.00
_cell.angle_beta   90.00
_cell.angle_gamma   90.00
#
_symmetry.space_group_name_H-M   'P 1'
#
loop_
_entity.id
_entity.type
_entity.pdbx_description
1 polymer ?
#
loop_
_entity_poly.entity_id
_entity_poly.type
_entity_poly.pdbx_seq_one_letter_code
_entity_poly.pdbx_strand_id
1 'polypeptide(L)'
;MISISAAAGLLALSSAEFFEFSDLEVATDRWFYPFNATPGDRILASTFGQDIYTVFDDRDGQFLLTFDLTELGIATPIDPNQITFEALRLEVNYEGANPVVYDNTFDNPSTFGSTGTPDVDAGRPLELWAVGWRDGWTAGTFPEDGPYSADGSSFGRSIRNAYPQTTDASGVLQDASNQPSEDFAADPLAIGLSLGTVPGDLIPSDSTIVFEMNTISEADNTLLSAGCTEGKLALMLTSMTEVVEGGEGADYPSYYCREHPNVTFDLAFAARLSGTISIFNGPPPICGGDIDSDGQVGLSDVLIILSEWGCTSCISDVDGNGTTGFDDVIAVLAVWGPCTG
;
A
#
# COMPACT_ATOMS: atom_id res chain seq x y z
N MET A 1 -0.26 -22.93 -59.95
CA MET A 1 0.26 -23.10 -58.58
C MET A 1 -0.02 -21.82 -57.83
N ILE A 2 -1.11 -21.77 -57.08
CA ILE A 2 -1.45 -20.64 -56.22
C ILE A 2 -1.03 -21.08 -54.81
N SER A 3 0.01 -20.45 -54.29
CA SER A 3 0.48 -20.67 -52.92
C SER A 3 -0.43 -19.89 -51.99
N ILE A 4 -1.17 -20.59 -51.12
CA ILE A 4 -1.88 -20.00 -50.00
C ILE A 4 -0.91 -20.06 -48.82
N SER A 5 -0.28 -18.93 -48.48
CA SER A 5 0.40 -18.78 -47.19
C SER A 5 -0.67 -18.58 -46.11
N ALA A 6 -0.90 -19.59 -45.28
CA ALA A 6 -1.63 -19.42 -44.04
C ALA A 6 -0.70 -18.76 -43.02
N ALA A 7 -0.92 -17.48 -42.74
CA ALA A 7 -0.36 -16.84 -41.55
C ALA A 7 -1.08 -17.45 -40.34
N ALA A 8 -0.38 -18.28 -39.57
CA ALA A 8 -0.85 -18.70 -38.25
C ALA A 8 -0.72 -17.50 -37.31
N GLY A 9 -1.80 -16.74 -37.14
CA GLY A 9 -1.92 -15.78 -36.06
C GLY A 9 -1.99 -16.55 -34.75
N LEU A 10 -0.97 -16.40 -33.90
CA LEU A 10 -0.99 -16.86 -32.53
C LEU A 10 -1.96 -15.93 -31.78
N LEU A 11 -3.21 -16.36 -31.61
CA LEU A 11 -4.14 -15.68 -30.70
C LEU A 11 -3.60 -15.88 -29.29
N ALA A 12 -2.98 -14.84 -28.71
CA ALA A 12 -2.71 -14.81 -27.28
C ALA A 12 -4.06 -14.77 -26.57
N LEU A 13 -4.39 -15.85 -25.86
CA LEU A 13 -5.54 -15.87 -24.97
C LEU A 13 -5.17 -15.03 -23.76
N SER A 14 -5.89 -13.94 -23.51
CA SER A 14 -5.87 -13.26 -22.22
C SER A 14 -6.49 -14.18 -21.17
N SER A 15 -5.83 -14.32 -20.03
CA SER A 15 -6.39 -15.02 -18.87
C SER A 15 -5.96 -14.31 -17.60
N ALA A 16 -6.91 -13.99 -16.73
CA ALA A 16 -6.61 -13.65 -15.35
C ALA A 16 -6.39 -14.95 -14.56
N GLU A 17 -5.28 -15.02 -13.84
CA GLU A 17 -5.01 -16.04 -12.83
C GLU A 17 -5.45 -15.49 -11.48
N PHE A 18 -6.17 -16.29 -10.70
CA PHE A 18 -6.66 -15.91 -9.37
C PHE A 18 -5.93 -16.72 -8.31
N PHE A 19 -5.41 -16.02 -7.31
CA PHE A 19 -4.72 -16.56 -6.16
C PHE A 19 -5.57 -16.27 -4.92
N GLU A 20 -6.24 -17.30 -4.40
CA GLU A 20 -6.91 -17.26 -3.10
C GLU A 20 -5.98 -17.87 -2.05
N PHE A 21 -5.72 -17.13 -0.98
CA PHE A 21 -4.84 -17.57 0.10
C PHE A 21 -5.42 -17.18 1.45
N SER A 22 -5.17 -18.00 2.45
CA SER A 22 -5.78 -17.85 3.79
C SER A 22 -4.75 -17.63 4.90
N ASP A 23 -3.47 -17.86 4.62
CA ASP A 23 -2.41 -17.76 5.61
C ASP A 23 -1.05 -17.57 4.91
N LEU A 24 -0.73 -16.33 4.58
CA LEU A 24 0.60 -15.91 4.13
C LEU A 24 1.28 -15.22 5.31
N GLU A 25 2.27 -15.87 5.91
CA GLU A 25 2.98 -15.32 7.06
C GLU A 25 3.86 -14.13 6.65
N VAL A 26 4.05 -13.21 7.59
CA VAL A 26 4.95 -12.07 7.37
C VAL A 26 6.38 -12.56 7.14
N ALA A 27 6.97 -12.13 6.02
CA ALA A 27 8.32 -12.49 5.61
C ALA A 27 9.38 -11.63 6.31
N THR A 28 9.03 -10.38 6.61
CA THR A 28 9.91 -9.40 7.26
C THR A 28 9.07 -8.47 8.11
N ASP A 29 9.47 -8.25 9.36
CA ASP A 29 8.85 -7.27 10.22
C ASP A 29 9.89 -6.34 10.83
N ARG A 30 9.54 -5.05 10.96
CA ARG A 30 10.51 -4.05 11.39
C ARG A 30 9.85 -2.89 12.09
N TRP A 31 10.22 -2.72 13.36
CA TRP A 31 9.90 -1.50 14.09
C TRP A 31 10.70 -0.30 13.57
N PHE A 32 10.01 0.60 12.88
CA PHE A 32 10.51 1.83 12.35
C PHE A 32 10.38 2.93 13.42
N TYR A 33 11.42 3.10 14.22
CA TYR A 33 11.56 4.17 15.20
C TYR A 33 13.02 4.64 15.21
N PRO A 34 13.31 5.97 15.20
CA PRO A 34 14.66 6.50 15.04
C PRO A 34 15.66 6.05 16.11
N PHE A 35 15.18 5.59 17.28
CA PHE A 35 16.01 5.09 18.38
C PHE A 35 15.90 3.56 18.57
N ASN A 36 15.44 2.84 17.55
CA ASN A 36 15.47 1.38 17.57
C ASN A 36 16.93 0.88 17.44
N ALA A 37 17.47 0.34 18.53
CA ALA A 37 18.83 -0.19 18.58
C ALA A 37 18.98 -1.60 17.98
N THR A 38 17.87 -2.29 17.72
CA THR A 38 17.84 -3.68 17.19
C THR A 38 16.81 -3.78 16.07
N PRO A 39 16.98 -3.02 14.96
CA PRO A 39 16.06 -3.10 13.83
C PRO A 39 16.08 -4.51 13.23
N GLY A 40 14.88 -5.07 13.00
CA GLY A 40 14.70 -6.40 12.43
C GLY A 40 14.87 -7.59 13.39
N ASP A 41 15.32 -7.35 14.63
CA ASP A 41 15.52 -8.41 15.65
C ASP A 41 14.71 -8.14 16.94
N ARG A 42 13.84 -7.12 16.92
CA ARG A 42 13.13 -6.66 18.11
C ARG A 42 11.91 -7.54 18.33
N ILE A 43 11.62 -7.93 19.57
CA ILE A 43 10.48 -8.81 19.88
C ILE A 43 9.11 -8.09 19.89
N LEU A 44 9.09 -6.76 19.94
CA LEU A 44 7.87 -5.95 19.96
C LEU A 44 8.06 -4.69 19.13
N ALA A 45 7.07 -4.36 18.30
CA ALA A 45 7.01 -3.12 17.55
C ALA A 45 5.84 -2.26 18.05
N SER A 46 6.10 -1.00 18.36
CA SER A 46 5.09 -0.08 18.88
C SER A 46 4.73 0.99 17.86
N THR A 47 3.47 1.39 17.79
CA THR A 47 3.05 2.49 16.90
C THR A 47 2.48 3.64 17.71
N PHE A 48 2.86 4.87 17.40
CA PHE A 48 2.41 6.05 18.15
C PHE A 48 2.71 7.35 17.41
N GLY A 49 1.99 8.39 17.81
CA GLY A 49 2.21 9.75 17.34
C GLY A 49 2.85 10.65 18.40
N GLN A 50 3.51 11.71 17.95
CA GLN A 50 4.02 12.80 18.77
C GLN A 50 3.75 14.15 18.08
N ASP A 51 3.42 15.19 18.85
CA ASP A 51 3.13 16.53 18.34
C ASP A 51 4.05 17.63 18.92
N ILE A 52 4.88 17.28 19.90
CA ILE A 52 5.69 18.23 20.67
C ILE A 52 7.00 18.56 19.94
N TYR A 53 7.62 17.57 19.29
CA TYR A 53 8.95 17.69 18.72
C TYR A 53 8.88 17.79 17.19
N THR A 54 9.15 19.00 16.69
CA THR A 54 9.16 19.29 15.25
C THR A 54 10.31 18.63 14.48
N VAL A 55 11.19 17.90 15.17
CA VAL A 55 12.32 17.17 14.59
C VAL A 55 12.03 15.69 14.33
N PHE A 56 10.86 15.19 14.75
CA PHE A 56 10.39 13.84 14.43
C PHE A 56 9.09 13.92 13.62
N ASP A 57 8.75 12.85 12.93
CA ASP A 57 7.48 12.74 12.21
C ASP A 57 6.31 12.78 13.20
N ASP A 58 5.14 13.29 12.78
CA ASP A 58 3.92 13.18 13.61
C ASP A 58 3.66 11.72 13.96
N ARG A 59 3.78 10.81 12.97
CA ARG A 59 3.80 9.35 13.12
C ARG A 59 5.22 8.87 13.43
N ASP A 60 5.64 8.92 14.68
CA ASP A 60 7.03 8.65 15.07
C ASP A 60 7.34 7.13 15.16
N GLY A 61 6.45 6.37 15.82
CA GLY A 61 6.52 4.91 15.89
C GLY A 61 5.69 4.28 14.77
N GLN A 62 6.34 3.55 13.87
CA GLN A 62 5.69 2.86 12.74
C GLN A 62 6.16 1.40 12.66
N PHE A 63 5.35 0.51 12.10
CA PHE A 63 5.69 -0.92 12.00
C PHE A 63 5.53 -1.42 10.56
N LEU A 64 6.67 -1.67 9.91
CA LEU A 64 6.72 -2.21 8.55
C LEU A 64 6.52 -3.72 8.60
N LEU A 65 5.65 -4.21 7.73
CA LEU A 65 5.45 -5.62 7.43
C LEU A 65 5.64 -5.86 5.93
N THR A 66 6.35 -6.92 5.57
CA THR A 66 6.41 -7.37 4.17
C THR A 66 5.99 -8.83 4.03
N PHE A 67 5.35 -9.14 2.91
CA PHE A 67 4.85 -10.47 2.57
C PHE A 67 5.46 -10.92 1.24
N ASP A 68 5.88 -12.19 1.18
CA ASP A 68 6.48 -12.78 -0.03
C ASP A 68 5.40 -13.40 -0.92
N LEU A 69 4.99 -12.67 -1.95
CA LEU A 69 3.98 -13.15 -2.90
C LEU A 69 4.46 -14.37 -3.71
N THR A 70 5.78 -14.62 -3.78
CA THR A 70 6.30 -15.80 -4.47
C THR A 70 5.97 -17.11 -3.74
N GLU A 71 5.67 -17.05 -2.45
CA GLU A 71 5.17 -18.22 -1.70
C GLU A 71 3.79 -18.68 -2.17
N LEU A 72 3.03 -17.79 -2.81
CA LEU A 72 1.75 -18.12 -3.46
C LEU A 72 1.94 -18.77 -4.84
N GLY A 73 3.19 -18.92 -5.31
CA GLY A 73 3.52 -19.42 -6.65
C GLY A 73 3.49 -18.34 -7.73
N ILE A 74 3.35 -17.07 -7.36
CA ILE A 74 3.39 -15.93 -8.28
C ILE A 74 4.82 -15.75 -8.81
N ALA A 75 4.97 -15.69 -10.13
CA ALA A 75 6.25 -15.50 -10.79
C ALA A 75 6.71 -14.04 -10.73
N THR A 76 8.04 -13.82 -10.68
CA THR A 76 8.66 -12.50 -10.72
C THR A 76 9.50 -12.31 -12.00
N PRO A 77 9.69 -11.05 -12.46
CA PRO A 77 9.12 -9.82 -11.93
C PRO A 77 7.60 -9.74 -12.16
N ILE A 78 6.88 -9.19 -11.19
CA ILE A 78 5.45 -8.88 -11.33
C ILE A 78 5.37 -7.51 -12.02
N ASP A 79 4.54 -7.38 -13.06
CA ASP A 79 4.21 -6.06 -13.60
C ASP A 79 3.17 -5.39 -12.67
N PRO A 80 3.47 -4.23 -12.06
CA PRO A 80 2.53 -3.51 -11.19
C PRO A 80 1.19 -3.19 -11.85
N ASN A 81 1.13 -3.11 -13.18
CA ASN A 81 -0.09 -2.85 -13.94
C ASN A 81 -0.93 -4.11 -14.19
N GLN A 82 -0.40 -5.30 -13.88
CA GLN A 82 -1.06 -6.59 -14.14
C GLN A 82 -1.54 -7.28 -12.87
N ILE A 83 -1.13 -6.83 -11.70
CA ILE A 83 -1.59 -7.35 -10.40
C ILE A 83 -2.72 -6.48 -9.85
N THR A 84 -3.77 -7.12 -9.38
CA THR A 84 -4.88 -6.46 -8.67
C THR A 84 -5.17 -7.22 -7.38
N PHE A 85 -5.26 -6.46 -6.30
CA PHE A 85 -5.71 -6.94 -5.00
C PHE A 85 -7.23 -6.77 -4.96
N GLU A 86 -7.94 -7.90 -4.99
CA GLU A 86 -9.41 -7.93 -4.99
C GLU A 86 -9.95 -7.71 -3.58
N ALA A 87 -9.35 -8.42 -2.63
CA ALA A 87 -9.60 -8.27 -1.21
C ALA A 87 -8.38 -8.72 -0.43
N LEU A 88 -8.05 -7.98 0.63
CA LEU A 88 -6.98 -8.33 1.56
C LEU A 88 -7.48 -8.25 2.99
N ARG A 89 -6.97 -9.12 3.83
CA ARG A 89 -7.20 -9.11 5.28
C ARG A 89 -5.90 -9.38 5.99
N LEU A 90 -5.44 -8.39 6.75
CA LEU A 90 -4.25 -8.48 7.60
C LEU A 90 -4.69 -8.76 9.03
N GLU A 91 -4.05 -9.73 9.65
CA GLU A 91 -4.14 -10.02 11.08
C GLU A 91 -2.79 -9.79 11.75
N VAL A 92 -2.80 -9.16 12.92
CA VAL A 92 -1.61 -8.89 13.73
C VAL A 92 -1.92 -9.22 15.17
N ASN A 93 -1.03 -9.89 15.90
CA ASN A 93 -1.21 -10.02 17.36
C ASN A 93 -0.74 -8.78 18.08
N TYR A 94 -1.65 -8.23 18.87
CA TYR A 94 -1.44 -7.15 19.79
C TYR A 94 -1.01 -7.72 21.14
N GLU A 95 0.14 -7.26 21.64
CA GLU A 95 0.67 -7.70 22.93
C GLU A 95 -0.10 -7.04 24.07
N GLY A 96 -0.19 -5.71 24.06
CA GLY A 96 -1.10 -4.96 24.93
C GLY A 96 -0.69 -4.85 26.40
N ALA A 97 0.60 -4.81 26.73
CA ALA A 97 1.05 -4.42 28.07
C ALA A 97 0.74 -2.95 28.37
N ASN A 98 0.84 -2.09 27.35
CA ASN A 98 0.39 -0.71 27.45
C ASN A 98 -1.08 -0.65 26.98
N PRO A 99 -2.01 -0.25 27.87
CA PRO A 99 -3.43 -0.26 27.54
C PRO A 99 -3.73 0.79 26.48
N VAL A 100 -4.56 0.46 25.50
CA VAL A 100 -5.02 1.40 24.46
C VAL A 100 -6.53 1.33 24.38
N VAL A 101 -7.17 2.49 24.30
CA VAL A 101 -8.62 2.59 24.08
C VAL A 101 -8.94 2.17 22.65
N TYR A 102 -9.85 1.21 22.51
CA TYR A 102 -10.29 0.72 21.22
C TYR A 102 -11.11 1.78 20.49
N ASP A 103 -10.61 2.13 19.32
CA ASP A 103 -11.24 3.04 18.39
C ASP A 103 -11.34 2.34 17.03
N ASN A 104 -12.55 2.31 16.48
CA ASN A 104 -12.87 1.64 15.22
C ASN A 104 -13.35 2.61 14.14
N THR A 105 -13.11 3.89 14.37
CA THR A 105 -13.52 5.00 13.53
C THR A 105 -12.31 5.71 12.97
N PHE A 106 -12.54 6.47 11.89
CA PHE A 106 -11.49 7.31 11.33
C PHE A 106 -11.45 8.63 12.10
N ASP A 107 -10.25 9.01 12.51
CA ASP A 107 -9.99 10.31 13.13
C ASP A 107 -9.53 11.32 12.10
N ASN A 108 -10.14 12.50 12.12
CA ASN A 108 -9.64 13.59 11.31
C ASN A 108 -8.24 14.02 11.82
N PRO A 109 -7.22 14.14 10.95
CA PRO A 109 -5.86 14.50 11.35
C PRO A 109 -5.77 15.81 12.15
N SER A 110 -6.69 16.75 11.91
CA SER A 110 -6.76 18.03 12.65
C SER A 110 -7.16 17.88 14.12
N THR A 111 -7.54 16.69 14.57
CA THR A 111 -7.84 16.40 15.98
C THR A 111 -6.59 15.95 16.76
N PHE A 112 -5.49 15.65 16.08
CA PHE A 112 -4.26 15.17 16.70
C PHE A 112 -3.47 16.28 17.39
N GLY A 113 -2.91 15.95 18.55
CA GLY A 113 -1.94 16.78 19.26
C GLY A 113 -2.54 17.86 20.14
N SER A 114 -1.66 18.53 20.89
CA SER A 114 -1.95 19.54 21.91
C SER A 114 -2.67 20.79 21.40
N THR A 115 -2.63 21.04 20.09
CA THR A 115 -3.37 22.13 19.42
C THR A 115 -4.53 21.63 18.55
N GLY A 116 -4.78 20.32 18.53
CA GLY A 116 -5.84 19.69 17.75
C GLY A 116 -7.23 20.15 18.19
N THR A 117 -8.17 20.05 17.26
CA THR A 117 -9.59 20.20 17.59
C THR A 117 -10.06 19.00 18.43
N PRO A 118 -11.13 19.15 19.23
CA PRO A 118 -11.64 18.01 20.01
C PRO A 118 -12.01 16.84 19.11
N ASP A 119 -11.53 15.66 19.49
CA ASP A 119 -11.93 14.41 18.88
C ASP A 119 -13.40 14.08 19.20
N VAL A 120 -14.06 13.36 18.28
CA VAL A 120 -15.50 13.08 18.33
C VAL A 120 -15.83 11.82 19.12
N ASP A 121 -14.87 10.91 19.27
CA ASP A 121 -14.98 9.71 20.07
C ASP A 121 -13.70 9.48 20.89
N ALA A 122 -13.44 8.24 21.30
CA ALA A 122 -12.47 7.93 22.34
C ALA A 122 -11.44 6.93 21.82
N GLY A 123 -10.17 7.30 22.00
CA GLY A 123 -9.04 6.50 21.54
C GLY A 123 -8.38 7.18 20.37
N ARG A 124 -7.61 6.39 19.62
CA ARG A 124 -7.07 6.73 18.30
C ARG A 124 -7.08 5.45 17.48
N PRO A 125 -7.39 5.50 16.19
CA PRO A 125 -7.44 4.28 15.41
C PRO A 125 -6.05 3.69 15.24
N LEU A 126 -6.01 2.36 15.19
CA LEU A 126 -4.90 1.64 14.60
C LEU A 126 -5.10 1.67 13.08
N GLU A 127 -4.09 2.04 12.31
CA GLU A 127 -4.24 2.31 10.89
C GLU A 127 -3.28 1.44 10.06
N LEU A 128 -3.72 1.07 8.87
CA LEU A 128 -2.93 0.35 7.88
C LEU A 128 -2.73 1.20 6.64
N TRP A 129 -1.50 1.32 6.16
CA TRP A 129 -1.13 2.11 4.99
C TRP A 129 -0.34 1.29 3.98
N ALA A 130 -0.39 1.71 2.72
CA ALA A 130 0.59 1.31 1.73
C ALA A 130 1.98 1.89 2.09
N VAL A 131 3.05 1.32 1.53
CA VAL A 131 4.42 1.73 1.85
C VAL A 131 5.08 2.44 0.67
N GLY A 132 5.47 3.69 0.92
CA GLY A 132 6.37 4.43 0.06
C GLY A 132 7.81 4.23 0.47
N TRP A 133 8.72 4.38 -0.49
CA TRP A 133 10.15 4.15 -0.31
C TRP A 133 10.98 5.38 -0.65
N ARG A 134 12.09 5.56 0.06
CA ARG A 134 13.10 6.58 -0.23
C ARG A 134 14.42 5.96 -0.63
N ASP A 135 15.31 6.80 -1.13
CA ASP A 135 16.73 6.47 -1.33
C ASP A 135 16.99 5.26 -2.25
N GLY A 136 16.07 5.03 -3.19
CA GLY A 136 16.15 3.96 -4.18
C GLY A 136 15.78 2.58 -3.66
N TRP A 137 15.28 2.48 -2.42
CA TRP A 137 14.75 1.25 -1.88
C TRP A 137 13.40 0.88 -2.50
N THR A 138 13.09 -0.40 -2.44
CA THR A 138 11.81 -1.02 -2.81
C THR A 138 11.48 -2.08 -1.77
N ALA A 139 10.25 -2.61 -1.80
CA ALA A 139 9.87 -3.72 -0.93
C ALA A 139 10.74 -4.97 -1.13
N GLY A 140 11.25 -5.19 -2.35
CA GLY A 140 12.16 -6.29 -2.67
C GLY A 140 13.61 -6.09 -2.28
N THR A 141 14.06 -4.84 -2.08
CA THR A 141 15.48 -4.52 -1.89
C THR A 141 15.81 -4.05 -0.48
N PHE A 142 14.84 -3.56 0.27
CA PHE A 142 15.06 -3.08 1.64
C PHE A 142 15.23 -4.26 2.62
N PRO A 143 16.36 -4.36 3.34
CA PRO A 143 16.56 -5.44 4.29
C PRO A 143 15.83 -5.19 5.62
N GLU A 144 15.50 -6.26 6.35
CA GLU A 144 14.84 -6.23 7.67
C GLU A 144 15.56 -5.29 8.66
N ASP A 145 16.89 -5.32 8.66
CA ASP A 145 17.80 -4.51 9.47
C ASP A 145 18.25 -3.20 8.78
N GLY A 146 17.60 -2.80 7.68
CA GLY A 146 17.95 -1.64 6.86
C GLY A 146 18.09 -0.30 7.62
N PRO A 147 18.60 0.75 6.96
CA PRO A 147 18.80 2.03 7.61
C PRO A 147 17.48 2.77 7.88
N TYR A 148 17.41 3.56 8.96
CA TYR A 148 16.25 4.42 9.24
C TYR A 148 16.08 5.49 8.15
N SER A 149 17.15 6.20 7.81
CA SER A 149 17.26 7.23 6.77
C SER A 149 18.55 7.04 5.95
N ALA A 150 18.66 7.65 4.77
CA ALA A 150 19.90 7.60 3.96
C ALA A 150 21.17 8.05 4.69
N ASP A 151 21.07 9.11 5.49
CA ASP A 151 22.22 9.72 6.18
C ASP A 151 22.48 9.13 7.57
N GLY A 152 21.66 8.17 8.00
CA GLY A 152 21.70 7.60 9.35
C GLY A 152 21.24 8.58 10.44
N SER A 153 20.65 9.71 10.07
CA SER A 153 20.07 10.66 11.03
C SER A 153 18.83 10.08 11.69
N SER A 154 18.80 10.12 13.01
CA SER A 154 17.59 9.89 13.81
C SER A 154 16.70 11.15 13.90
N PHE A 155 17.14 12.29 13.35
CA PHE A 155 16.49 13.59 13.48
C PHE A 155 16.16 14.19 12.12
N GLY A 156 14.90 14.54 11.93
CA GLY A 156 14.36 15.12 10.70
C GLY A 156 12.99 14.55 10.39
N ARG A 157 12.17 15.36 9.72
CA ARG A 157 10.86 14.93 9.20
C ARG A 157 10.97 14.40 7.78
N SER A 158 10.17 13.40 7.48
CA SER A 158 10.04 12.80 6.15
C SER A 158 11.39 12.28 5.62
N ILE A 159 12.24 11.77 6.53
CA ILE A 159 13.56 11.21 6.19
C ILE A 159 13.59 9.68 6.19
N ARG A 160 12.51 9.04 6.62
CA ARG A 160 12.42 7.59 6.81
C ARG A 160 12.40 6.84 5.48
N ASN A 161 13.19 5.77 5.37
CA ASN A 161 13.32 5.00 4.13
C ASN A 161 12.06 4.26 3.70
N ALA A 162 11.18 3.91 4.63
CA ALA A 162 9.86 3.34 4.36
C ALA A 162 8.83 4.14 5.15
N TYR A 163 7.73 4.56 4.54
CA TYR A 163 6.76 5.48 5.16
C TYR A 163 5.32 5.15 4.73
N PRO A 164 4.29 5.49 5.53
CA PRO A 164 2.90 5.37 5.12
C PRO A 164 2.66 6.28 3.91
N GLN A 165 2.27 5.66 2.79
CA GLN A 165 2.06 6.36 1.53
C GLN A 165 0.59 6.40 1.16
N THR A 166 0.20 7.51 0.56
CA THR A 166 -1.13 7.76 0.03
C THR A 166 -1.02 8.61 -1.23
N THR A 167 -2.15 8.98 -1.83
CA THR A 167 -2.24 9.93 -2.94
C THR A 167 -3.26 11.01 -2.66
N ASP A 168 -3.02 12.21 -3.16
CA ASP A 168 -4.08 13.22 -3.25
C ASP A 168 -5.13 12.85 -4.32
N ALA A 169 -6.21 13.64 -4.42
CA ALA A 169 -7.28 13.43 -5.39
C ALA A 169 -6.83 13.53 -6.87
N SER A 170 -5.60 13.98 -7.14
CA SER A 170 -4.99 14.02 -8.47
C SER A 170 -4.01 12.88 -8.74
N GLY A 171 -3.85 11.95 -7.79
CA GLY A 171 -2.93 10.82 -7.87
C GLY A 171 -1.49 11.15 -7.52
N VAL A 172 -1.21 12.34 -6.95
CA VAL A 172 0.15 12.69 -6.54
C VAL A 172 0.46 12.00 -5.23
N LEU A 173 1.58 11.26 -5.20
CA LEU A 173 2.06 10.54 -4.02
C LEU A 173 2.34 11.50 -2.86
N GLN A 174 1.89 11.12 -1.66
CA GLN A 174 2.10 11.86 -0.42
C GLN A 174 2.62 10.92 0.68
N ASP A 175 3.47 11.47 1.56
CA ASP A 175 3.90 10.82 2.80
C ASP A 175 2.94 11.19 3.93
N ALA A 176 2.17 10.23 4.44
CA ALA A 176 1.22 10.40 5.52
C ALA A 176 1.87 10.54 6.92
N SER A 177 3.20 10.48 7.02
CA SER A 177 3.92 10.56 8.30
C SER A 177 3.71 11.86 9.05
N ASN A 178 3.47 12.97 8.33
CA ASN A 178 3.31 14.32 8.89
C ASN A 178 1.95 14.94 8.54
N GLN A 179 0.97 14.09 8.27
CA GLN A 179 -0.36 14.48 7.79
C GLN A 179 -1.04 15.55 8.68
N PRO A 180 -1.06 15.45 10.03
CA PRO A 180 -1.62 16.52 10.86
C PRO A 180 -0.90 17.87 10.71
N SER A 181 0.43 17.86 10.69
CA SER A 181 1.21 19.10 10.58
C SER A 181 1.21 19.70 9.18
N GLU A 182 1.07 18.88 8.15
CA GLU A 182 1.02 19.29 6.74
C GLU A 182 -0.41 19.65 6.28
N ASP A 183 -1.41 19.45 7.15
CA ASP A 183 -2.81 19.85 6.97
C ASP A 183 -3.43 19.30 5.66
N PHE A 184 -3.28 18.00 5.44
CA PHE A 184 -3.97 17.30 4.35
C PHE A 184 -4.78 16.11 4.85
N ALA A 185 -5.88 15.82 4.16
CA ALA A 185 -6.71 14.66 4.42
C ALA A 185 -6.25 13.49 3.55
N ALA A 186 -6.12 12.33 4.17
CA ALA A 186 -5.80 11.06 3.54
C ALA A 186 -6.35 9.95 4.44
N ASP A 187 -6.93 8.95 3.81
CA ASP A 187 -7.52 7.81 4.52
C ASP A 187 -6.51 6.65 4.49
N PRO A 188 -6.37 5.90 5.60
CA PRO A 188 -5.63 4.65 5.57
C PRO A 188 -6.37 3.61 4.72
N LEU A 189 -5.65 2.57 4.30
CA LEU A 189 -6.24 1.41 3.61
C LEU A 189 -7.32 0.73 4.45
N ALA A 190 -7.12 0.69 5.77
CA ALA A 190 -8.05 0.11 6.73
C ALA A 190 -7.79 0.61 8.16
N ILE A 191 -8.84 0.55 8.98
CA ILE A 191 -8.80 0.76 10.42
C ILE A 191 -8.80 -0.61 11.13
N GLY A 192 -8.01 -0.72 12.19
CA GLY A 192 -7.84 -1.95 12.96
C GLY A 192 -9.06 -2.29 13.80
N LEU A 193 -9.48 -3.55 13.76
CA LEU A 193 -10.64 -4.07 14.46
C LEU A 193 -10.21 -5.03 15.57
N SER A 194 -10.51 -4.68 16.82
CA SER A 194 -10.41 -5.58 17.97
C SER A 194 -11.74 -6.31 18.14
N LEU A 195 -11.88 -7.49 17.53
CA LEU A 195 -13.15 -8.21 17.48
C LEU A 195 -13.64 -8.58 18.89
N GLY A 196 -14.87 -8.15 19.21
CA GLY A 196 -15.49 -8.40 20.52
C GLY A 196 -15.17 -7.36 21.59
N THR A 197 -14.33 -6.37 21.29
CA THR A 197 -14.11 -5.19 22.14
C THR A 197 -15.13 -4.11 21.76
N VAL A 198 -15.69 -3.42 22.76
CA VAL A 198 -16.61 -2.30 22.52
C VAL A 198 -15.79 -1.03 22.30
N PRO A 199 -16.07 -0.20 21.28
CA PRO A 199 -15.38 1.08 21.11
C PRO A 199 -15.45 1.93 22.39
N GLY A 200 -14.32 2.50 22.80
CA GLY A 200 -14.13 3.20 24.07
C GLY A 200 -13.66 2.32 25.25
N ASP A 201 -13.72 0.98 25.15
CA ASP A 201 -13.09 0.07 26.12
C ASP A 201 -11.61 -0.16 25.77
N LEU A 202 -10.83 -0.68 26.73
CA LEU A 202 -9.44 -1.06 26.47
C LEU A 202 -9.36 -2.32 25.60
N ILE A 203 -8.48 -2.30 24.60
CA ILE A 203 -8.11 -3.48 23.82
C ILE A 203 -7.50 -4.53 24.76
N PRO A 204 -8.03 -5.76 24.81
CA PRO A 204 -7.42 -6.83 25.61
C PRO A 204 -6.02 -7.18 25.11
N SER A 205 -5.10 -7.41 26.05
CA SER A 205 -3.78 -8.00 25.77
C SER A 205 -3.93 -9.35 25.06
N ASP A 206 -2.95 -9.71 24.23
CA ASP A 206 -2.95 -10.92 23.41
C ASP A 206 -4.15 -11.05 22.43
N SER A 207 -4.75 -9.92 22.04
CA SER A 207 -5.82 -9.93 21.04
C SER A 207 -5.26 -9.95 19.61
N THR A 208 -6.10 -10.38 18.67
CA THR A 208 -5.83 -10.22 17.25
C THR A 208 -6.52 -8.96 16.75
N ILE A 209 -5.74 -8.06 16.15
CA ILE A 209 -6.25 -6.89 15.44
C ILE A 209 -6.38 -7.26 13.97
N VAL A 210 -7.55 -6.95 13.40
CA VAL A 210 -7.90 -7.29 12.04
C VAL A 210 -8.04 -6.01 11.21
N PHE A 211 -7.38 -5.96 10.06
CA PHE A 211 -7.55 -4.89 9.08
C PHE A 211 -8.20 -5.50 7.83
N GLU A 212 -9.43 -5.08 7.53
CA GLU A 212 -10.18 -5.60 6.39
C GLU A 212 -10.19 -4.60 5.23
N MET A 213 -9.71 -5.06 4.08
CA MET A 213 -9.77 -4.36 2.80
C MET A 213 -10.65 -5.18 1.86
N ASN A 214 -11.96 -5.16 2.12
CA ASN A 214 -12.95 -5.95 1.36
C ASN A 214 -13.23 -5.39 -0.05
N THR A 215 -12.96 -4.10 -0.23
CA THR A 215 -13.00 -3.40 -1.53
C THR A 215 -11.78 -2.49 -1.56
N ILE A 216 -10.90 -2.69 -2.52
CA ILE A 216 -9.68 -1.89 -2.68
C ILE A 216 -9.89 -0.95 -3.87
N SER A 217 -9.76 0.35 -3.63
CA SER A 217 -9.93 1.35 -4.70
C SER A 217 -8.85 1.22 -5.77
N GLU A 218 -9.06 1.80 -6.94
CA GLU A 218 -8.03 1.83 -8.00
C GLU A 218 -6.76 2.57 -7.53
N ALA A 219 -6.93 3.65 -6.76
CA ALA A 219 -5.83 4.41 -6.18
C ALA A 219 -5.04 3.56 -5.17
N ASP A 220 -5.73 2.83 -4.29
CA ASP A 220 -5.08 1.95 -3.31
C ASP A 220 -4.41 0.75 -3.99
N ASN A 221 -5.02 0.19 -5.03
CA ASN A 221 -4.41 -0.86 -5.84
C ASN A 221 -3.12 -0.38 -6.50
N THR A 222 -3.11 0.84 -7.03
CA THR A 222 -1.90 1.47 -7.61
C THR A 222 -0.79 1.60 -6.56
N LEU A 223 -1.13 2.01 -5.33
CA LEU A 223 -0.17 2.12 -4.23
C LEU A 223 0.39 0.75 -3.80
N LEU A 224 -0.47 -0.26 -3.67
CA LEU A 224 -0.08 -1.62 -3.28
C LEU A 224 0.77 -2.30 -4.37
N SER A 225 0.39 -2.16 -5.64
CA SER A 225 1.05 -2.83 -6.76
C SER A 225 2.41 -2.22 -7.09
N ALA A 226 2.61 -0.91 -6.88
CA ALA A 226 3.87 -0.22 -7.18
C ALA A 226 5.10 -0.86 -6.51
N GLY A 227 4.94 -1.45 -5.32
CA GLY A 227 6.00 -2.13 -4.58
C GLY A 227 6.21 -3.60 -4.97
N CYS A 228 5.36 -4.19 -5.82
CA CYS A 228 5.28 -5.64 -6.00
C CYS A 228 6.23 -6.22 -7.05
N THR A 229 7.02 -5.40 -7.75
CA THR A 229 7.85 -5.86 -8.88
C THR A 229 8.73 -7.06 -8.53
N GLU A 230 9.35 -7.04 -7.34
CA GLU A 230 10.19 -8.14 -6.86
C GLU A 230 9.43 -9.26 -6.13
N GLY A 231 8.10 -9.27 -6.20
CA GLY A 231 7.26 -10.27 -5.53
C GLY A 231 7.02 -9.99 -4.05
N LYS A 232 7.18 -8.75 -3.59
CA LYS A 232 6.93 -8.37 -2.19
C LYS A 232 5.77 -7.39 -2.08
N LEU A 233 4.83 -7.66 -1.18
CA LEU A 233 3.85 -6.67 -0.74
C LEU A 233 4.31 -6.06 0.58
N ALA A 234 4.29 -4.73 0.70
CA ALA A 234 4.66 -4.04 1.93
C ALA A 234 3.49 -3.23 2.48
N LEU A 235 3.29 -3.31 3.80
CA LEU A 235 2.26 -2.62 4.55
C LEU A 235 2.86 -1.91 5.77
N MET A 236 2.37 -0.72 6.08
CA MET A 236 2.78 0.05 7.26
C MET A 236 1.64 0.12 8.26
N LEU A 237 1.88 -0.38 9.47
CA LEU A 237 1.00 -0.15 10.61
C LEU A 237 1.42 1.14 11.31
N THR A 238 0.44 1.98 11.61
CA THR A 238 0.62 3.22 12.36
C THR A 238 -0.48 3.41 13.39
N SER A 239 -0.29 4.37 14.28
CA SER A 239 -1.33 4.89 15.16
C SER A 239 -0.97 6.31 15.55
N MET A 240 -1.98 7.16 15.74
CA MET A 240 -1.83 8.50 16.32
C MET A 240 -2.04 8.53 17.83
N THR A 241 -1.97 7.38 18.51
CA THR A 241 -1.95 7.37 19.97
C THR A 241 -0.80 8.24 20.49
N GLU A 242 -1.16 9.29 21.22
CA GLU A 242 -0.24 10.32 21.69
C GLU A 242 0.63 9.79 22.83
N VAL A 243 1.94 10.00 22.75
CA VAL A 243 2.89 9.57 23.79
C VAL A 243 3.54 10.75 24.51
N VAL A 244 3.84 10.56 25.80
CA VAL A 244 4.61 11.49 26.63
C VAL A 244 6.08 11.08 26.65
N GLU A 245 7.00 12.05 26.65
CA GLU A 245 8.45 11.84 26.64
C GLU A 245 8.91 10.84 27.71
N GLY A 246 9.82 9.93 27.32
CA GLY A 246 10.45 8.95 28.21
C GLY A 246 9.69 7.62 28.34
N GLY A 247 8.51 7.49 27.75
CA GLY A 247 7.73 6.24 27.73
C GLY A 247 7.23 5.77 29.10
N GLU A 248 7.46 6.55 30.18
CA GLU A 248 6.92 6.24 31.51
C GLU A 248 5.40 6.47 31.49
N GLY A 249 4.65 5.36 31.44
CA GLY A 249 3.19 5.39 31.52
C GLY A 249 2.49 5.92 30.27
N ALA A 250 3.13 5.81 29.10
CA ALA A 250 2.46 6.13 27.85
C ALA A 250 1.69 4.91 27.33
N ASP A 251 0.39 5.11 27.15
CA ASP A 251 -0.58 4.16 26.63
C ASP A 251 -0.42 4.13 25.10
N TYR A 252 0.30 3.16 24.54
CA TYR A 252 0.49 3.03 23.09
C TYR A 252 0.47 1.56 22.63
N PRO A 253 -0.03 1.28 21.42
CA PRO A 253 -0.13 -0.08 20.93
C PRO A 253 1.24 -0.68 20.65
N SER A 254 1.36 -1.98 20.95
CA SER A 254 2.53 -2.79 20.66
C SER A 254 2.10 -4.15 20.11
N TYR A 255 2.85 -4.64 19.13
CA TYR A 255 2.57 -5.85 18.37
C TYR A 255 3.71 -6.85 18.51
N TYR A 256 3.38 -8.14 18.42
CA TYR A 256 4.40 -9.18 18.36
C TYR A 256 5.18 -9.12 17.05
N CYS A 257 6.50 -9.18 17.16
CA CYS A 257 7.41 -9.45 16.05
C CYS A 257 7.75 -10.95 15.99
N ARG A 258 8.30 -11.40 14.86
CA ARG A 258 8.69 -12.79 14.60
C ARG A 258 9.64 -13.36 15.65
N GLU A 259 10.50 -12.52 16.22
CA GLU A 259 11.49 -12.90 17.24
C GLU A 259 10.85 -13.09 18.62
N HIS A 260 9.60 -12.71 18.82
CA HIS A 260 8.95 -12.81 20.11
C HIS A 260 8.86 -14.27 20.58
N PRO A 261 9.14 -14.60 21.86
CA PRO A 261 9.05 -15.97 22.37
C PRO A 261 7.70 -16.63 22.10
N ASN A 262 6.59 -15.92 22.28
CA ASN A 262 5.26 -16.50 21.98
C ASN A 262 5.10 -16.85 20.49
N VAL A 263 5.73 -16.11 19.58
CA VAL A 263 5.70 -16.41 18.15
C VAL A 263 6.61 -17.60 17.85
N THR A 264 7.86 -17.58 18.32
CA THR A 264 8.84 -18.67 18.09
C THR A 264 8.48 -20.01 18.74
N PHE A 265 7.58 -20.02 19.72
CA PHE A 265 7.03 -21.24 20.36
C PHE A 265 5.60 -21.59 19.88
N ASP A 266 5.12 -20.98 18.79
CA ASP A 266 3.79 -21.22 18.20
C ASP A 266 2.61 -20.99 19.16
N LEU A 267 2.77 -20.06 20.11
CA LEU A 267 1.73 -19.62 21.06
C LEU A 267 0.98 -18.36 20.58
N ALA A 268 1.56 -17.65 19.61
CA ALA A 268 1.06 -16.44 18.97
C ALA A 268 1.61 -16.37 17.54
N PHE A 269 1.24 -15.36 16.77
CA PHE A 269 1.84 -15.05 15.47
C PHE A 269 2.16 -13.55 15.38
N ALA A 270 3.12 -13.15 14.56
CA ALA A 270 3.44 -11.73 14.35
C ALA A 270 2.36 -11.06 13.48
N ALA A 271 2.36 -11.37 12.19
CA ALA A 271 1.34 -10.94 11.25
C ALA A 271 1.09 -11.99 10.16
N ARG A 272 -0.15 -12.03 9.66
CA ARG A 272 -0.62 -12.95 8.61
C ARG A 272 -1.52 -12.22 7.64
N LEU A 273 -1.35 -12.50 6.36
CA LEU A 273 -2.16 -11.96 5.29
C LEU A 273 -3.03 -13.06 4.68
N SER A 274 -4.26 -12.71 4.36
CA SER A 274 -5.20 -13.54 3.60
C SER A 274 -5.88 -12.67 2.56
N GLY A 275 -6.39 -13.28 1.50
CA GLY A 275 -7.10 -12.53 0.47
C GLY A 275 -7.20 -13.22 -0.87
N THR A 276 -7.57 -12.41 -1.85
CA THR A 276 -7.67 -12.79 -3.25
C THR A 276 -6.88 -11.77 -4.08
N ILE A 277 -5.97 -12.27 -4.89
CA ILE A 277 -5.19 -11.50 -5.86
C ILE A 277 -5.54 -12.02 -7.25
N SER A 278 -5.71 -11.13 -8.21
CA SER A 278 -5.76 -11.49 -9.63
C SER A 278 -4.51 -10.97 -10.34
N ILE A 279 -3.96 -11.79 -11.23
CA ILE A 279 -2.86 -11.41 -12.11
C ILE A 279 -3.29 -11.62 -13.55
N PHE A 280 -3.29 -10.56 -14.32
CA PHE A 280 -3.62 -10.62 -15.72
C PHE A 280 -2.41 -11.09 -16.54
N ASN A 281 -2.43 -12.38 -16.89
CA ASN A 281 -1.43 -12.99 -17.75
C ASN A 281 -1.88 -12.87 -19.21
N GLY A 282 -1.42 -11.80 -19.86
CA GLY A 282 -1.62 -11.53 -21.28
C GLY A 282 -0.80 -10.33 -21.71
N PRO A 283 -0.62 -10.07 -23.03
CA PRO A 283 -0.36 -8.69 -23.45
C PRO A 283 -1.44 -7.82 -22.79
N PRO A 284 -1.12 -6.59 -22.31
CA PRO A 284 -2.13 -5.68 -21.77
C PRO A 284 -3.39 -5.77 -22.63
N PRO A 285 -4.60 -5.81 -22.04
CA PRO A 285 -5.82 -5.78 -22.84
C PRO A 285 -5.60 -4.73 -23.90
N ILE A 286 -5.97 -5.01 -25.16
CA ILE A 286 -5.88 -4.00 -26.22
C ILE A 286 -6.87 -2.91 -25.81
N CYS A 287 -6.42 -1.99 -24.98
CA CYS A 287 -7.07 -0.73 -24.70
C CYS A 287 -6.94 -0.03 -26.03
N GLY A 288 -8.03 -0.02 -26.80
CA GLY A 288 -8.00 0.56 -28.14
C GLY A 288 -7.48 2.00 -28.15
N GLY A 289 -7.46 2.66 -26.99
CA GLY A 289 -6.88 3.98 -26.80
C GLY A 289 -5.40 4.07 -26.40
N ASP A 290 -4.71 2.98 -26.07
CA ASP A 290 -3.25 2.98 -25.80
C ASP A 290 -2.50 2.65 -27.09
N ILE A 291 -2.10 3.71 -27.78
CA ILE A 291 -1.57 3.67 -29.14
C ILE A 291 -0.05 3.52 -29.12
N ASP A 292 0.65 4.03 -28.09
CA ASP A 292 2.10 3.84 -27.92
C ASP A 292 2.48 2.61 -27.09
N SER A 293 1.49 1.90 -26.54
CA SER A 293 1.66 0.68 -25.74
C SER A 293 2.47 0.93 -24.46
N ASP A 294 2.30 2.09 -23.83
CA ASP A 294 2.95 2.45 -22.56
C ASP A 294 2.17 1.97 -21.32
N GLY A 295 1.00 1.38 -21.52
CA GLY A 295 0.12 0.85 -20.48
C GLY A 295 -0.87 1.88 -19.94
N GLN A 296 -0.86 3.11 -20.42
CA GLN A 296 -1.75 4.19 -20.03
C GLN A 296 -2.47 4.77 -21.26
N VAL A 297 -3.78 4.95 -21.18
CA VAL A 297 -4.52 5.78 -22.14
C VAL A 297 -4.47 7.23 -21.66
N GLY A 298 -3.64 8.04 -22.32
CA GLY A 298 -3.34 9.40 -21.88
C GLY A 298 -3.10 10.41 -23.00
N LEU A 299 -2.43 11.50 -22.64
CA LEU A 299 -2.16 12.59 -23.57
C LEU A 299 -1.21 12.16 -24.69
N SER A 300 -0.29 11.23 -24.42
CA SER A 300 0.64 10.68 -25.42
C SER A 300 -0.12 10.05 -26.60
N ASP A 301 -1.17 9.28 -26.32
CA ASP A 301 -2.02 8.67 -27.36
C ASP A 301 -2.78 9.70 -28.19
N VAL A 302 -3.34 10.71 -27.53
CA VAL A 302 -4.00 11.82 -28.22
C VAL A 302 -3.02 12.56 -29.13
N LEU A 303 -1.77 12.75 -28.70
CA LEU A 303 -0.75 13.37 -29.54
C LEU A 303 -0.40 12.52 -30.76
N ILE A 304 -0.48 11.20 -30.67
CA ILE A 304 -0.29 10.30 -31.82
C ILE A 304 -1.43 10.49 -32.83
N ILE A 305 -2.69 10.50 -32.38
CA ILE A 305 -3.86 10.79 -33.25
C ILE A 305 -3.70 12.15 -33.94
N LEU A 306 -3.32 13.19 -33.19
CA LEU A 306 -3.13 14.53 -33.75
C LEU A 306 -1.96 14.60 -34.74
N SER A 307 -0.94 13.77 -34.57
CA SER A 307 0.20 13.68 -35.48
C SER A 307 -0.13 12.97 -36.81
N GLU A 308 -1.13 12.08 -36.79
CA GLU A 308 -1.56 11.26 -37.93
C GLU A 308 -2.91 11.72 -38.51
N TRP A 309 -3.30 12.98 -38.30
CA TRP A 309 -4.62 13.48 -38.69
C TRP A 309 -4.94 13.29 -40.19
N GLY A 310 -6.10 12.69 -40.48
CA GLY A 310 -6.54 12.39 -41.84
C GLY A 310 -5.75 11.27 -42.53
N CYS A 311 -4.95 10.51 -41.78
CA CYS A 311 -4.27 9.33 -42.28
C CYS A 311 -5.28 8.19 -42.52
N THR A 312 -5.01 7.35 -43.52
CA THR A 312 -5.84 6.20 -43.87
C THR A 312 -5.09 4.91 -43.54
N SER A 313 -5.72 4.01 -42.76
CA SER A 313 -5.13 2.71 -42.36
C SER A 313 -3.89 2.82 -41.48
N CYS A 314 -3.89 3.74 -40.51
CA CYS A 314 -2.88 3.83 -39.46
C CYS A 314 -3.41 3.29 -38.14
N ILE A 315 -2.52 3.15 -37.17
CA ILE A 315 -2.85 2.60 -35.85
C ILE A 315 -3.73 3.55 -35.02
N SER A 316 -3.73 4.84 -35.36
CA SER A 316 -4.54 5.89 -34.71
C SER A 316 -6.00 5.98 -35.19
N ASP A 317 -6.42 5.15 -36.15
CA ASP A 317 -7.83 4.92 -36.55
C ASP A 317 -8.47 3.94 -35.55
N VAL A 318 -8.75 4.44 -34.35
CA VAL A 318 -9.21 3.69 -33.18
C VAL A 318 -10.66 3.24 -33.34
N ASP A 319 -11.50 4.07 -33.98
CA ASP A 319 -12.92 3.74 -34.19
C ASP A 319 -13.15 2.82 -35.41
N GLY A 320 -12.12 2.65 -36.25
CA GLY A 320 -12.11 1.78 -37.42
C GLY A 320 -12.94 2.31 -38.59
N ASN A 321 -13.21 3.61 -38.64
CA ASN A 321 -13.99 4.24 -39.71
C ASN A 321 -13.19 4.41 -41.02
N GLY A 322 -11.88 4.15 -40.99
CA GLY A 322 -10.97 4.18 -42.14
C GLY A 322 -10.16 5.47 -42.27
N THR A 323 -10.30 6.42 -41.34
CA THR A 323 -9.51 7.66 -41.29
C THR A 323 -9.31 8.15 -39.86
N THR A 324 -8.09 8.62 -39.55
CA THR A 324 -7.83 9.31 -38.28
C THR A 324 -8.54 10.66 -38.25
N GLY A 325 -9.27 10.95 -37.18
CA GLY A 325 -10.00 12.17 -37.00
C GLY A 325 -10.48 12.39 -35.57
N PHE A 326 -11.56 13.17 -35.46
CA PHE A 326 -12.08 13.59 -34.16
C PHE A 326 -12.74 12.43 -33.39
N ASP A 327 -13.35 11.50 -34.11
CA ASP A 327 -14.04 10.36 -33.49
C ASP A 327 -13.05 9.40 -32.81
N ASP A 328 -11.80 9.30 -33.31
CA ASP A 328 -10.70 8.57 -32.65
C ASP A 328 -10.26 9.24 -31.34
N VAL A 329 -10.22 10.57 -31.30
CA VAL A 329 -9.92 11.32 -30.07
C VAL A 329 -11.00 11.04 -29.01
N ILE A 330 -12.27 10.97 -29.41
CA ILE A 330 -13.37 10.59 -28.50
C ILE A 330 -13.19 9.15 -28.02
N ALA A 331 -12.80 8.23 -28.90
CA ALA A 331 -12.58 6.83 -28.55
C ALA A 331 -11.48 6.66 -27.50
N VAL A 332 -10.36 7.39 -27.62
CA VAL A 332 -9.28 7.45 -26.60
C VAL A 332 -9.79 8.05 -25.30
N LEU A 333 -10.46 9.21 -25.36
CA LEU A 333 -10.98 9.88 -24.16
C LEU A 333 -12.03 9.06 -23.41
N ALA A 334 -12.74 8.15 -24.10
CA ALA A 334 -13.75 7.28 -23.51
C ALA A 334 -13.16 6.17 -22.62
N VAL A 335 -11.87 5.87 -22.75
CA VAL A 335 -11.15 4.84 -21.98
C VAL A 335 -9.90 5.41 -21.30
N TRP A 336 -9.94 6.69 -20.93
CA TRP A 336 -8.83 7.42 -20.30
C TRP A 336 -8.42 6.81 -18.96
N GLY A 337 -7.11 6.67 -18.73
CA GLY A 337 -6.55 6.08 -17.51
C GLY A 337 -5.73 4.82 -17.79
N PRO A 338 -5.33 4.08 -16.75
CA PRO A 338 -4.56 2.85 -16.90
C PRO A 338 -5.34 1.79 -17.70
N CYS A 339 -4.61 1.02 -18.49
CA CYS A 339 -5.18 -0.14 -19.20
C CYS A 339 -5.49 -1.27 -18.22
N THR A 340 -6.59 -1.12 -17.49
CA THR A 340 -7.14 -2.13 -16.58
C THR A 340 -8.13 -3.00 -17.37
N GLY A 341 -7.95 -4.33 -17.29
CA GLY A 341 -8.74 -5.32 -18.05
C GLY A 341 -10.13 -5.57 -17.49
#